data_AF-A0A8J7ERS4-F1
#
_entry.id   AF-A0A8J7ERS4-F1
#
_cell.length_a   1.000
_cell.length_b   1.000
_cell.length_c   1.000
_cell.angle_alpha   90.00
_cell.angle_beta   90.00
_cell.angle_gamma   90.00
#
_symmetry.space_group_name_H-M   'P 1'
#
loop_
_entity.id
_entity.type
_entity.pdbx_description
1 polymer ?
#
loop_
_entity_poly.entity_id
_entity_poly.type
_entity_poly.pdbx_seq_one_letter_code
_entity_poly.pdbx_strand_id
1 'polypeptide(L)'
;MMTSEEALEVVEQILPPGTLTSVKVVVFHHSWNGKEYRAIAKEAGYDDCYIREAGAQLWRSLSEALQEPVKKKNFRSLLKQKFSNRTVM
;
A
#
# COMPACT_ATOMS: atom_id res chain seq x y z
N MET A 1 -8.37 10.98 11.39
CA MET A 1 -8.56 9.99 10.30
C MET A 1 -7.20 9.72 9.71
N MET A 2 -6.75 8.46 9.60
CA MET A 2 -5.46 8.15 8.99
C MET A 2 -5.45 8.55 7.50
N THR A 3 -4.46 9.37 7.12
CA THR A 3 -4.16 9.81 5.76
C THR A 3 -3.37 8.75 4.98
N SER A 4 -3.23 8.91 3.66
CA SER A 4 -2.40 8.03 2.84
C SER A 4 -0.91 8.15 3.19
N GLU A 5 -0.46 9.34 3.58
CA GLU A 5 0.92 9.61 3.97
C GLU A 5 1.26 8.93 5.30
N GLU A 6 0.44 9.13 6.34
CA GLU A 6 0.61 8.45 7.63
C GLU A 6 0.58 6.92 7.48
N ALA A 7 -0.30 6.41 6.62
CA ALA A 7 -0.37 4.98 6.35
C ALA A 7 0.88 4.48 5.63
N LEU A 8 1.46 5.28 4.73
CA LEU A 8 2.70 4.93 4.02
C LEU A 8 3.90 4.90 4.99
N GLU A 9 4.01 5.86 5.90
CA GLU A 9 5.07 5.89 6.93
C GLU A 9 5.04 4.64 7.81
N VAL A 10 3.83 4.17 8.17
CA VAL A 10 3.68 2.90 8.89
C VAL A 10 4.14 1.72 8.03
N VAL A 11 3.79 1.72 6.74
CA VAL A 11 4.22 0.65 5.82
C VAL A 11 5.74 0.64 5.66
N GLU A 12 6.39 1.79 5.63
CA GLU A 12 7.86 1.91 5.60
C GLU A 12 8.53 1.38 6.87
N GLN A 13 7.86 1.46 8.03
CA GLN A 13 8.39 0.91 9.29
C GLN A 13 8.24 -0.61 9.41
N ILE A 14 7.21 -1.20 8.80
CA ILE A 14 6.97 -2.65 8.88
C ILE A 14 7.67 -3.43 7.76
N LEU A 15 7.93 -2.80 6.62
CA LEU A 15 8.59 -3.46 5.49
C LEU A 15 10.10 -3.27 5.54
N PRO A 16 10.89 -4.27 5.11
CA PRO A 16 12.34 -4.10 5.03
C PRO A 16 12.72 -2.98 4.05
N PRO A 17 13.81 -2.25 4.32
CA PRO A 17 14.26 -1.12 3.51
C PRO A 17 14.48 -1.54 2.04
N GLY A 18 14.08 -0.68 1.11
CA GLY A 18 14.15 -0.95 -0.33
C GLY A 18 12.97 -1.76 -0.90
N THR A 19 12.05 -2.25 -0.06
CA THR A 19 10.85 -2.96 -0.52
C THR A 19 9.84 -2.04 -1.22
N LEU A 20 9.69 -0.81 -0.70
CA LEU A 20 8.85 0.24 -1.26
C LEU A 20 9.63 1.05 -2.31
N THR A 21 9.52 0.62 -3.56
CA THR A 21 10.01 1.39 -4.71
C THR A 21 9.04 2.52 -5.05
N SER A 22 9.49 3.52 -5.83
CA SER A 22 8.65 4.66 -6.25
C SER A 22 7.33 4.21 -6.90
N VAL A 23 7.35 3.16 -7.72
CA VAL A 23 6.13 2.60 -8.31
C VAL A 23 5.19 2.01 -7.26
N LYS A 24 5.71 1.30 -6.26
CA LYS A 24 4.88 0.74 -5.18
C LYS A 24 4.27 1.83 -4.30
N VAL A 25 5.00 2.93 -4.07
CA VAL A 25 4.48 4.12 -3.38
C VAL A 25 3.32 4.74 -4.18
N VAL A 26 3.49 4.93 -5.49
CA VAL A 26 2.43 5.43 -6.38
C VAL A 26 1.21 4.50 -6.34
N VAL A 27 1.42 3.19 -6.46
CA VAL A 27 0.35 2.20 -6.38
C VAL A 27 -0.38 2.25 -5.04
N PHE A 28 0.35 2.37 -3.94
CA PHE A 28 -0.22 2.48 -2.60
C PHE A 28 -1.09 3.73 -2.48
N HIS A 29 -0.55 4.90 -2.83
CA HIS A 29 -1.22 6.18 -2.71
C HIS A 29 -2.51 6.24 -3.55
N HIS A 30 -2.45 5.81 -4.81
CA HIS A 30 -3.65 5.80 -5.64
C HIS A 30 -4.64 4.71 -5.25
N SER A 31 -4.19 3.55 -4.76
CA SER A 31 -5.07 2.51 -4.23
C SER A 31 -5.80 2.99 -2.97
N TRP A 32 -5.17 3.84 -2.14
CA TRP A 32 -5.81 4.44 -0.97
C TRP A 32 -6.97 5.35 -1.36
N ASN A 33 -6.83 6.03 -2.50
CA ASN A 33 -7.85 6.87 -3.13
C ASN A 33 -8.87 6.08 -3.96
N GLY A 34 -8.82 4.74 -3.96
CA GLY A 34 -9.77 3.89 -4.65
C GLY A 34 -9.57 3.77 -6.16
N LYS A 35 -8.45 4.24 -6.72
CA LYS A 35 -8.20 4.15 -8.16
C LYS A 35 -7.92 2.72 -8.61
N GLU A 36 -8.27 2.43 -9.86
CA GLU A 36 -7.99 1.16 -10.53
C GLU A 36 -6.58 1.15 -11.12
N TYR A 37 -5.92 -0.02 -11.19
CA TYR A 37 -4.55 -0.14 -11.69
C TYR A 37 -4.36 0.47 -13.08
N ARG A 38 -5.34 0.31 -13.97
CA ARG A 38 -5.30 0.91 -15.31
C ARG A 38 -5.26 2.44 -15.29
N ALA A 39 -5.97 3.07 -14.35
CA ALA A 39 -5.93 4.52 -14.17
C ALA A 39 -4.57 4.95 -13.60
N ILE A 40 -4.05 4.20 -12.62
CA ILE A 40 -2.72 4.45 -12.04
C ILE A 40 -1.64 4.37 -13.12
N ALA A 41 -1.67 3.33 -13.95
CA ALA A 41 -0.75 3.12 -15.06
C ALA A 41 -0.77 4.30 -16.03
N LYS A 42 -1.96 4.72 -16.46
CA LYS A 42 -2.12 5.86 -17.37
C LYS A 42 -1.63 7.18 -16.76
N GLU A 43 -1.94 7.44 -15.49
CA GLU A 43 -1.56 8.68 -14.80
C GLU A 43 -0.07 8.74 -14.50
N ALA A 44 0.54 7.61 -14.13
CA ALA A 44 1.95 7.52 -13.79
C ALA A 44 2.87 7.21 -14.99
N GLY A 45 2.31 6.99 -16.19
CA GLY A 45 3.07 6.71 -17.41
C GLY A 45 3.69 5.31 -17.44
N TYR A 46 3.11 4.34 -16.73
CA TYR A 46 3.56 2.95 -16.70
C TYR A 46 2.62 2.02 -17.48
N ASP A 47 3.11 0.84 -17.83
CA ASP A 47 2.29 -0.24 -18.33
C ASP A 47 1.35 -0.79 -17.25
N ASP A 48 0.10 -1.11 -17.64
CA ASP A 48 -0.89 -1.73 -16.75
C ASP A 48 -0.37 -3.03 -16.12
N CYS A 49 0.33 -3.84 -16.91
CA CYS A 49 0.93 -5.09 -16.44
C CYS A 49 1.95 -4.84 -15.32
N TYR A 50 2.81 -3.84 -15.50
CA TYR A 50 3.83 -3.47 -14.53
C TYR A 50 3.23 -2.96 -13.23
N ILE A 51 2.22 -2.09 -13.29
CA ILE A 51 1.49 -1.60 -12.11
C ILE A 51 0.79 -2.73 -11.36
N ARG A 52 0.16 -3.66 -12.07
CA ARG A 52 -0.51 -4.81 -11.47
C ARG A 52 0.48 -5.74 -10.77
N GLU A 53 1.64 -5.97 -11.37
CA GLU A 53 2.70 -6.75 -10.77
C GLU A 53 3.26 -6.05 -9.51
N ALA A 54 3.59 -4.76 -9.61
CA ALA A 54 4.07 -3.96 -8.49
C ALA A 54 3.06 -3.96 -7.32
N GLY A 55 1.77 -3.82 -7.63
CA GLY A 55 0.70 -3.90 -6.65
C GLY A 55 0.57 -5.28 -6.01
N ALA A 56 0.61 -6.36 -6.82
CA ALA A 56 0.57 -7.73 -6.30
C ALA A 56 1.75 -8.02 -5.35
N GLN A 57 2.96 -7.58 -5.73
CA GLN A 57 4.13 -7.70 -4.86
C GLN A 57 3.97 -6.88 -3.57
N LEU A 58 3.47 -5.65 -3.64
CA LEU A 58 3.22 -4.81 -2.47
C LEU A 58 2.27 -5.49 -1.47
N TRP A 59 1.14 -6.04 -1.94
CA TRP A 59 0.19 -6.71 -1.06
C TRP A 59 0.75 -8.01 -0.47
N ARG A 60 1.60 -8.73 -1.20
CA ARG A 60 2.31 -9.90 -0.68
C ARG A 60 3.27 -9.52 0.44
N SER A 61 4.14 -8.54 0.21
CA SER A 61 5.08 -8.08 1.25
C SER A 61 4.36 -7.58 2.51
N LEU A 62 3.23 -6.88 2.33
CA LEU A 62 2.39 -6.47 3.46
C LEU A 62 1.75 -7.66 4.18
N SER A 63 1.31 -8.67 3.44
CA SER A 63 0.72 -9.88 4.05
C SER A 63 1.74 -10.66 4.86
N GLU A 64 2.98 -10.74 4.36
CA GLU A 64 4.09 -11.40 5.04
C GLU A 64 4.49 -10.63 6.31
N ALA A 65 4.63 -9.30 6.22
CA ALA A 65 5.01 -8.47 7.35
C ALA A 65 3.94 -8.41 8.45
N LEU A 66 2.66 -8.39 8.08
CA LEU A 66 1.53 -8.33 9.03
C LEU A 66 1.02 -9.72 9.44
N GLN A 67 1.55 -10.79 8.85
CA GLN A 67 1.09 -12.17 9.02
C GLN A 67 -0.42 -12.35 8.79
N GLU A 68 -1.02 -11.54 7.91
CA GLU A 68 -2.46 -11.48 7.67
C GLU A 68 -2.73 -11.21 6.17
N PRO A 69 -3.76 -11.81 5.54
CA PRO A 69 -4.00 -11.61 4.11
C PRO A 69 -4.41 -10.18 3.75
N VAL A 70 -3.46 -9.43 3.18
CA VAL A 70 -3.65 -8.06 2.68
C VAL A 70 -3.98 -8.08 1.19
N LYS A 71 -5.00 -7.31 0.81
CA LYS A 71 -5.50 -7.12 -0.55
C LYS A 71 -5.82 -5.63 -0.76
N LYS A 72 -5.82 -5.17 -2.01
CA LYS A 72 -6.22 -3.79 -2.38
C LYS A 72 -7.55 -3.34 -1.75
N LYS A 73 -8.50 -4.24 -1.52
CA LYS A 73 -9.81 -3.89 -0.95
C LYS A 73 -9.85 -3.76 0.57
N ASN A 74 -8.94 -4.42 1.30
CA ASN A 74 -8.97 -4.46 2.78
C ASN A 74 -7.78 -3.75 3.43
N PHE A 75 -6.66 -3.51 2.72
CA PHE A 75 -5.45 -2.92 3.31
C PHE A 75 -5.71 -1.60 4.03
N ARG A 76 -6.55 -0.71 3.48
CA ARG A 76 -6.92 0.55 4.12
C ARG A 76 -7.62 0.34 5.47
N SER A 77 -8.54 -0.62 5.52
CA SER A 77 -9.25 -0.95 6.77
C SER A 77 -8.32 -1.63 7.77
N LEU A 78 -7.44 -2.53 7.31
CA LEU A 78 -6.47 -3.23 8.14
C LEU A 78 -5.46 -2.27 8.77
N LEU A 79 -4.87 -1.38 7.95
CA LEU A 79 -3.93 -0.38 8.45
C LEU A 79 -4.59 0.56 9.45
N LYS A 80 -5.83 1.01 9.17
CA LYS A 80 -6.60 1.77 10.16
C LYS A 80 -6.87 0.94 11.42
N GLN A 81 -7.29 -0.31 11.33
CA GLN A 81 -7.58 -1.11 12.53
C GLN A 81 -6.33 -1.35 13.39
N LYS A 82 -5.19 -1.64 12.77
CA LYS A 82 -3.94 -1.98 13.47
C LYS A 82 -3.22 -0.73 14.00
N PHE A 83 -3.35 0.42 13.31
CA PHE A 83 -2.53 1.60 13.58
C PHE A 83 -3.31 2.91 13.79
N SER A 84 -4.64 2.95 13.62
CA SER A 84 -5.46 4.15 13.91
C SER A 84 -5.61 4.43 15.40
N ASN A 85 -5.20 3.50 16.27
CA ASN A 85 -4.94 3.72 17.68
C ASN A 85 -3.46 3.45 17.96
N ARG A 86 -2.61 4.45 17.70
CA ARG A 86 -1.49 4.68 18.63
C ARG A 86 -2.13 5.12 19.96
N THR A 87 -2.70 4.16 20.69
CA THR A 87 -2.77 4.27 22.14
C THR A 87 -1.32 4.20 22.57
N VAL A 88 -0.70 5.37 22.66
CA VAL A 88 0.55 5.58 23.36
C VAL A 88 0.30 5.03 24.76
N MET A 89 1.03 3.96 25.10
CA MET A 89 1.16 3.47 26.47
C MET A 89 1.78 4.54 27.35
#